data_AF-A0A9P6QUH8-F1
#
_entry.id   AF-A0A9P6QUH8-F1
#
_cell.length_a   1.000
_cell.length_b   1.000
_cell.length_c   1.000
_cell.angle_alpha   90.00
_cell.angle_beta   90.00
_cell.angle_gamma   90.00
#
_symmetry.space_group_name_H-M   'P 1'
#
loop_
_entity.id
_entity.type
_entity.pdbx_description
1 polymer ?
#
loop_
_entity_poly.entity_id
_entity_poly.type
_entity_poly.pdbx_seq_one_letter_code
_entity_poly.pdbx_strand_id
1 'polypeptide(L)' 'KELGAGNRTGFAKLLYARTFYPDGSGNFEHKLNNDILGLPKEDLDEATKRAIELAQSGYMYHRP' A
#
# COMPACT_ATOMS: atom_id res chain seq x y z
N LYS A 1 -20.60 -10.28 -6.05
CA LYS A 1 -21.79 -11.00 -5.53
C LYS A 1 -22.21 -10.54 -4.13
N GLU A 2 -21.28 -10.24 -3.20
CA GLU A 2 -21.62 -9.88 -1.81
C GLU A 2 -22.50 -8.63 -1.65
N LEU A 3 -22.21 -7.55 -2.37
CA LEU A 3 -23.01 -6.32 -2.31
C LEU A 3 -24.47 -6.56 -2.72
N GLY A 4 -24.67 -7.30 -3.82
CA GLY A 4 -26.00 -7.65 -4.32
C GLY A 4 -26.79 -8.59 -3.39
N ALA A 5 -26.12 -9.23 -2.44
CA ALA A 5 -26.73 -10.06 -1.40
C ALA A 5 -26.97 -9.29 -0.08
N GLY A 6 -26.74 -7.96 -0.05
CA GLY A 6 -26.91 -7.14 1.15
C GLY A 6 -25.78 -7.27 2.19
N ASN A 7 -24.69 -7.96 1.87
CA ASN A 7 -23.56 -8.10 2.77
C ASN A 7 -22.72 -6.81 2.80
N ARG A 8 -22.60 -6.19 3.99
CA ARG A 8 -21.86 -4.93 4.21
C ARG A 8 -20.38 -5.02 3.85
N THR A 9 -19.77 -6.21 3.88
CA THR A 9 -18.40 -6.42 3.42
C THR A 9 -18.24 -6.11 1.93
N GLY A 10 -19.30 -6.32 1.13
CA GLY A 10 -19.31 -5.94 -0.28
C GLY A 10 -19.18 -4.42 -0.50
N PHE A 11 -19.78 -3.63 0.40
CA PHE A 11 -19.62 -2.17 0.37
C PHE A 11 -18.20 -1.75 0.73
N ALA A 12 -17.60 -2.35 1.76
CA ALA A 12 -16.21 -2.09 2.12
C ALA A 12 -15.23 -2.40 0.97
N LYS A 13 -15.44 -3.52 0.27
CA LYS A 13 -14.64 -3.88 -0.92
C LYS A 13 -14.80 -2.87 -2.06
N LEU A 14 -16.01 -2.37 -2.31
CA LEU A 14 -16.25 -1.37 -3.36
C LEU A 14 -15.43 -0.09 -3.16
N LEU A 15 -15.28 0.38 -1.92
CA LEU A 15 -14.56 1.63 -1.62
C LEU A 15 -13.10 1.59 -2.10
N TYR A 16 -12.47 0.41 -2.09
CA TYR A 16 -11.08 0.23 -2.50
C TYR A 16 -10.91 -0.48 -3.84
N ALA A 17 -12.00 -0.93 -4.47
CA ALA A 17 -11.94 -1.74 -5.68
C ALA A 17 -11.24 -1.01 -6.83
N ARG A 18 -11.41 0.32 -6.94
CA ARG A 18 -10.88 1.11 -8.07
C ARG A 18 -9.38 0.93 -8.27
N THR A 19 -8.60 0.90 -7.18
CA THR A 19 -7.15 0.74 -7.24
C THR A 19 -6.73 -0.55 -7.93
N PHE A 20 -7.54 -1.62 -7.85
CA PHE A 20 -7.24 -2.94 -8.38
C PHE A 20 -7.83 -3.20 -9.78
N TYR A 21 -8.35 -2.17 -10.47
CA TYR A 21 -8.83 -2.36 -11.83
C TYR A 21 -7.65 -2.61 -12.81
N PRO A 22 -7.84 -3.43 -13.86
CA PRO A 22 -6.78 -3.77 -14.80
C PRO A 22 -6.25 -2.60 -15.65
N ASP A 23 -6.94 -1.46 -15.64
CA ASP A 23 -6.60 -0.27 -16.40
C ASP A 23 -5.44 0.53 -15.76
N GLY A 24 -4.80 -0.02 -14.73
CA GLY A 24 -3.60 0.56 -14.13
C GLY A 24 -3.89 1.80 -13.28
N SER A 25 -5.15 2.06 -12.89
CA SER A 25 -5.48 3.21 -12.05
C SER A 25 -4.81 3.20 -10.67
N GLY A 26 -4.38 2.02 -10.21
CA GLY A 26 -3.58 1.86 -8.99
C GLY A 26 -2.08 2.03 -9.17
N ASN A 27 -1.57 2.20 -10.40
CA ASN A 27 -0.16 2.43 -10.62
C ASN A 27 0.19 3.91 -10.35
N PHE A 28 0.76 4.15 -9.16
CA PHE A 28 1.16 5.49 -8.71
C PHE A 28 2.59 5.86 -9.11
N GLU A 29 3.43 4.90 -9.50
CA GLU A 29 4.85 5.14 -9.81
C GLU A 29 5.03 6.14 -10.97
N HIS A 30 4.13 6.12 -11.95
CA HIS A 30 4.16 7.06 -13.09
C HIS A 30 3.79 8.50 -12.72
N LYS A 31 3.33 8.76 -11.49
CA LYS A 31 2.92 10.09 -11.01
C LYS A 31 3.88 10.65 -9.97
N LEU A 32 4.97 9.95 -9.68
CA LEU A 32 5.95 10.37 -8.70
C LEU A 32 6.82 11.49 -9.26
N ASN A 33 6.98 12.57 -8.50
CA ASN A 33 7.84 13.70 -8.81
C ASN A 33 9.18 13.60 -8.07
N ASN A 34 9.67 12.38 -7.81
CA ASN A 34 10.88 12.15 -7.00
C ASN A 34 12.09 12.89 -7.56
N ASP A 35 12.27 12.89 -8.89
CA ASP A 35 13.38 13.59 -9.54
C ASP A 35 13.31 15.12 -9.35
N ILE A 36 12.09 15.69 -9.42
CA ILE A 36 11.87 17.13 -9.19
C ILE A 36 12.19 17.50 -7.75
N LEU A 37 11.87 16.61 -6.81
CA LEU A 37 12.07 16.81 -5.38
C LEU A 37 13.44 16.34 -4.87
N GLY A 38 14.26 15.73 -5.73
CA GLY A 38 15.54 15.13 -5.35
C GLY A 38 15.41 13.96 -4.36
N LEU A 39 14.26 13.27 -4.34
CA LEU A 39 14.01 12.15 -3.44
C LEU A 39 14.66 10.87 -3.98
N PRO A 40 15.22 10.02 -3.10
CA PRO A 40 15.77 8.74 -3.52
C PRO A 40 14.66 7.84 -4.08
N LYS A 41 15.04 6.93 -5.00
CA LYS A 41 14.14 5.88 -5.45
C LYS A 41 14.01 4.83 -4.35
N GLU A 42 12.79 4.55 -3.95
CA GLU A 42 12.49 3.52 -2.95
C GLU A 42 12.28 2.17 -3.64
N ASP A 43 12.74 1.11 -2.98
CA ASP A 43 12.51 -0.28 -3.38
C ASP A 43 11.66 -0.99 -2.33
N LEU A 44 10.55 -1.58 -2.78
CA LEU A 44 9.56 -2.20 -1.90
C LEU A 44 10.10 -3.48 -1.25
N ASP A 45 10.94 -4.24 -1.95
CA ASP A 45 11.52 -5.48 -1.43
C ASP A 45 12.54 -5.15 -0.33
N GLU A 46 13.40 -4.15 -0.52
CA GLU A 46 14.31 -3.65 0.50
C GLU A 46 13.57 -3.07 1.72
N ALA A 47 12.48 -2.34 1.51
CA ALA A 47 11.64 -1.84 2.61
C ALA A 47 10.99 -3.00 3.38
N THR A 48 10.49 -4.01 2.68
CA THR A 48 9.89 -5.21 3.28
C THR A 48 10.90 -5.99 4.11
N LYS A 49 12.11 -6.19 3.57
CA LYS A 49 13.21 -6.85 4.29
C LYS A 49 13.54 -6.12 5.60
N ARG A 50 13.72 -4.80 5.53
CA ARG A 50 13.96 -3.95 6.72
C ARG A 50 12.83 -4.07 7.75
N ALA A 51 11.57 -4.10 7.30
CA ALA A 51 10.42 -4.27 8.19
C ALA A 51 10.42 -5.62 8.91
N ILE A 52 10.79 -6.70 8.21
CA ILE A 52 10.92 -8.04 8.82
C ILE A 52 12.06 -8.06 9.84
N GLU A 53 13.23 -7.52 9.48
CA GLU A 53 14.39 -7.41 10.39
C GLU A 53 14.02 -6.62 11.65
N LEU A 54 13.29 -5.51 11.49
CA LEU A 54 12.80 -4.68 12.59
C LEU A 54 11.89 -5.50 13.52
N ALA A 55 10.90 -6.20 12.96
CA ALA A 55 9.99 -7.05 13.71
C ALA A 55 10.70 -8.18 14.46
N GLN A 56 11.76 -8.75 13.88
CA GLN A 56 12.54 -9.84 14.49
C GLN A 56 13.52 -9.35 15.57
N SER A 57 14.02 -8.12 15.45
CA SER A 57 14.98 -7.55 16.39
C SER A 57 14.42 -7.24 17.78
N GLY A 58 13.12 -7.47 18.01
CA GLY A 58 12.44 -7.11 19.26
C GLY A 58 12.23 -5.60 19.40
N TYR A 59 12.36 -4.85 18.30
CA TYR A 59 12.15 -3.41 18.27
C TYR A 59 10.70 -3.08 18.64
N MET A 60 10.49 -2.59 19.86
CA MET A 60 9.23 -2.02 20.28
C MET A 60 9.23 -0.53 19.96
N TYR A 61 8.19 -0.07 19.24
CA TYR A 61 7.96 1.36 19.02
C TYR A 61 7.68 2.03 20.37
N HIS A 62 8.73 2.49 21.05
CA HIS A 62 8.57 3.34 22.22
C HIS A 62 8.23 4.75 21.73
N ARG A 63 6.93 5.06 21.75
CA ARG A 63 6.44 6.43 21.58
C ARG A 63 6.59 7.13 22.95
N PRO A 64 7.26 8.29 23.03
CA PRO A 64 7.34 9.06 24.27
C PRO A 64 5.95 9.53 24.72
#